data_AF-A0A7X9FNJ9-F1
#
_entry.id   AF-A0A7X9FNJ9-F1
#
_cell.length_a   1.000
_cell.length_b   1.000
_cell.length_c   1.000
_cell.angle_alpha   90.00
_cell.angle_beta   90.00
_cell.angle_gamma   90.00
#
_symmetry.space_group_name_H-M   'P 1'
#
loop_
_entity.id
_entity.type
_entity.pdbx_description
1 polymer ?
#
loop_
_entity_poly.entity_id
_entity_poly.type
_entity_poly.pdbx_seq_one_letter_code
_entity_poly.pdbx_strand_id
1 'polypeptide(L)'
;MFRFGLEKVLDYRVQREEQAKMELARALAEHLVREKAVRALRESMAAHMRALEDKKDVTVADIWLWRAYGRRLEQDTAVAEAALRRAAEEVSRRRGVVIARSTERKLLEKLKSKQAVRYAREQGLKEQKQHDEMAVIRHEGGHEDGRDVRLG
;
A
#
# COMPACT_ATOMS: atom_id res chain seq x y z
N MET A 1 9.29 -30.66 1.67
CA MET A 1 8.95 -29.30 1.20
C MET A 1 8.44 -28.48 2.38
N PHE A 2 8.86 -27.21 2.53
CA PHE A 2 8.43 -26.33 3.61
C PHE A 2 6.96 -25.89 3.43
N ARG A 3 6.17 -25.91 4.52
CA ARG A 3 4.81 -25.37 4.55
C ARG A 3 4.69 -24.33 5.67
N PHE A 4 4.24 -23.13 5.32
CA PHE A 4 4.03 -22.07 6.30
C PHE A 4 2.61 -22.16 6.86
N GLY A 5 2.49 -22.34 8.18
CA GLY A 5 1.18 -22.53 8.84
C GLY A 5 0.23 -21.33 8.76
N LEU A 6 0.74 -20.14 8.40
CA LEU A 6 -0.04 -18.90 8.30
C LEU A 6 -0.17 -18.40 6.86
N GLU A 7 -0.04 -19.28 5.86
CA GLU A 7 -0.12 -18.89 4.43
C GLU A 7 -1.44 -18.18 4.12
N LYS A 8 -2.58 -18.72 4.58
CA LYS A 8 -3.90 -18.10 4.38
C LYS A 8 -4.03 -16.72 5.03
N VAL A 9 -3.38 -16.52 6.18
CA VAL A 9 -3.36 -15.22 6.87
C VAL A 9 -2.50 -14.22 6.08
N LEU A 10 -1.39 -14.68 5.49
CA LEU A 10 -0.55 -13.86 4.63
C LEU A 10 -1.30 -13.44 3.36
N ASP A 11 -1.96 -14.37 2.68
CA ASP A 11 -2.79 -14.08 1.51
C ASP A 11 -3.87 -13.04 1.81
N TYR A 12 -4.56 -13.20 2.94
CA TYR A 12 -5.56 -12.24 3.39
C TYR A 12 -4.94 -10.84 3.65
N ARG A 13 -3.75 -10.77 4.25
CA ARG A 13 -3.05 -9.49 4.48
C ARG A 13 -2.62 -8.82 3.18
N VAL A 14 -2.21 -9.60 2.17
CA VAL A 14 -1.92 -9.09 0.81
C VAL A 14 -3.18 -8.46 0.22
N GLN A 15 -4.32 -9.17 0.26
CA GLN A 15 -5.59 -8.65 -0.24
C GLN A 15 -6.03 -7.36 0.47
N ARG A 16 -5.86 -7.30 1.80
CA ARG A 16 -6.19 -6.12 2.61
C ARG A 16 -5.30 -4.92 2.30
N GLU A 17 -4.01 -5.14 2.04
CA GLU A 17 -3.13 -4.08 1.57
C GLU A 17 -3.55 -3.57 0.18
N GLU A 18 -3.89 -4.48 -0.74
CA GLU A 18 -4.32 -4.09 -2.08
C GLU A 18 -5.62 -3.29 -2.05
N GLN A 19 -6.60 -3.73 -1.26
CA GLN A 19 -7.83 -2.98 -1.03
C GLN A 19 -7.54 -1.57 -0.48
N ALA A 20 -6.63 -1.44 0.49
CA ALA A 20 -6.25 -0.14 1.04
C ALA A 20 -5.61 0.78 -0.02
N LYS A 21 -4.79 0.24 -0.93
CA LYS A 21 -4.22 1.00 -2.05
C LYS A 21 -5.28 1.47 -3.02
N MET A 22 -6.26 0.62 -3.36
CA MET A 22 -7.39 1.01 -4.21
C MET A 22 -8.22 2.12 -3.57
N GLU A 23 -8.48 2.05 -2.27
CA GLU A 23 -9.19 3.11 -1.54
C GLU A 23 -8.41 4.42 -1.51
N LEU A 24 -7.08 4.37 -1.34
CA LEU A 24 -6.22 5.54 -1.44
C LEU A 24 -6.26 6.15 -2.85
N ALA A 25 -6.22 5.33 -3.90
CA ALA A 25 -6.32 5.81 -5.28
C ALA A 25 -7.65 6.55 -5.54
N ARG A 26 -8.76 6.03 -5.01
CA ARG A 26 -10.07 6.69 -5.08
C ARG A 26 -10.07 8.03 -4.34
N ALA A 27 -9.50 8.09 -3.13
CA ALA A 27 -9.40 9.33 -2.37
C ALA A 27 -8.53 10.39 -3.08
N LEU A 28 -7.44 9.97 -3.73
CA LEU A 28 -6.60 10.87 -4.52
C LEU A 28 -7.33 11.41 -5.76
N ALA A 29 -8.09 10.56 -6.45
CA ALA A 29 -8.90 10.99 -7.59
C ALA A 29 -9.96 12.02 -7.16
N GLU A 30 -10.65 11.76 -6.06
CA GLU A 30 -11.63 12.70 -5.50
C GLU A 30 -10.98 14.03 -5.11
N HIS A 31 -9.83 14.00 -4.42
CA HIS A 31 -9.07 15.20 -4.08
C HIS A 31 -8.74 16.03 -5.33
N LEU A 32 -8.26 15.39 -6.39
CA LEU A 32 -7.94 16.06 -7.65
C LEU A 32 -9.17 16.71 -8.30
N VAL A 33 -10.34 16.05 -8.26
CA VAL A 33 -11.60 16.61 -8.75
C VAL A 33 -11.97 17.86 -7.95
N ARG A 34 -11.86 17.81 -6.62
CA ARG A 34 -12.16 18.96 -5.75
C ARG A 34 -11.19 20.12 -5.94
N GLU A 35 -9.91 19.82 -6.15
CA GLU A 35 -8.88 20.82 -6.42
C GLU A 35 -9.17 21.57 -7.73
N LYS A 36 -9.54 20.83 -8.79
CA LYS A 36 -9.97 21.42 -10.06
C LYS A 36 -11.21 22.31 -9.91
N ALA A 37 -12.19 21.89 -9.11
CA ALA A 37 -13.39 22.68 -8.86
C ALA A 37 -13.07 24.01 -8.15
N VAL A 38 -12.22 23.98 -7.11
CA VAL A 38 -11.77 25.20 -6.42
C VAL A 38 -11.01 26.12 -7.39
N ARG A 39 -10.14 25.57 -8.23
CA ARG A 39 -9.41 26.36 -9.24
C ARG A 39 -10.38 27.04 -10.22
N ALA A 40 -11.36 26.32 -10.76
CA ALA A 40 -12.35 26.87 -11.69
C ALA A 40 -13.20 27.99 -11.06
N LEU A 41 -13.56 27.85 -9.78
CA LEU A 41 -14.29 28.90 -9.05
C LEU A 41 -13.43 30.15 -8.83
N ARG A 42 -12.14 29.98 -8.51
CA ARG A 42 -11.19 31.10 -8.37
C ARG A 42 -10.95 31.81 -9.70
N GLU A 43 -10.85 31.08 -10.79
CA GLU A 43 -10.76 31.64 -12.14
C GLU A 43 -12.04 32.42 -12.50
N SER A 44 -13.21 31.87 -12.17
CA SER A 44 -14.50 32.54 -12.35
C SER A 44 -14.61 33.83 -11.52
N MET A 45 -14.10 33.81 -10.29
CA MET A 45 -14.03 35.01 -9.43
C MET A 45 -13.11 36.09 -10.03
N ALA A 46 -11.93 35.70 -10.51
CA ALA A 46 -11.01 36.64 -11.14
C ALA A 46 -11.60 37.25 -12.42
N ALA A 47 -12.28 36.44 -13.24
CA ALA A 47 -13.00 36.93 -14.42
C ALA A 47 -14.15 37.87 -14.05
N HIS A 48 -14.91 37.54 -13.00
CA HIS A 48 -15.98 38.37 -12.47
C HIS A 48 -15.48 39.75 -12.02
N MET A 49 -14.33 39.80 -11.35
CA MET A 49 -13.72 41.07 -10.94
C MET A 49 -13.35 41.95 -12.14
N ARG A 50 -12.74 41.37 -13.19
CA ARG A 50 -12.36 42.11 -14.40
C ARG A 50 -13.56 42.60 -15.22
N ALA A 51 -14.64 41.83 -15.27
CA ALA A 51 -15.80 42.13 -16.10
C ALA A 51 -16.48 43.48 -15.77
N LEU A 52 -16.39 43.95 -14.52
CA LEU A 52 -16.91 45.27 -14.14
C LEU A 52 -15.94 46.40 -14.47
N GLU A 53 -14.64 46.16 -14.39
CA GLU A 53 -13.59 47.12 -14.74
C GLU A 53 -13.61 47.48 -16.24
N ASP A 54 -13.90 46.49 -17.09
CA ASP A 54 -13.92 46.66 -18.55
C ASP A 54 -15.22 47.30 -19.09
N LYS A 55 -16.25 47.48 -18.26
CA LYS A 55 -17.56 47.98 -18.69
C LYS A 55 -17.58 49.51 -18.69
N LYS A 56 -17.74 50.11 -19.88
CA LYS A 56 -17.71 51.58 -20.07
C LYS A 56 -18.93 52.31 -19.49
N ASP A 57 -20.12 51.71 -19.60
CA ASP A 57 -21.38 52.25 -19.08
C ASP A 57 -21.95 51.31 -18.02
N VAL A 58 -21.65 51.57 -16.75
CA VAL A 58 -22.11 50.77 -15.61
C VAL A 58 -23.39 51.37 -15.05
N THR A 59 -24.47 50.59 -15.05
CA THR A 59 -25.74 51.00 -14.42
C THR A 59 -25.81 50.55 -12.95
N VAL A 60 -26.74 51.13 -12.18
CA VAL A 60 -27.01 50.69 -10.81
C VAL A 60 -27.46 49.22 -10.76
N ALA A 61 -28.23 48.76 -11.74
CA ALA A 61 -28.66 47.38 -11.84
C ALA A 61 -27.47 46.42 -12.07
N ASP A 62 -26.49 46.83 -12.90
CA ASP A 62 -25.26 46.07 -13.11
C ASP A 62 -24.46 45.90 -11.82
N ILE A 63 -24.31 46.95 -11.02
CA ILE A 63 -23.61 46.91 -9.74
C ILE A 63 -24.31 45.94 -8.77
N TRP A 64 -25.64 45.96 -8.74
CA TRP A 64 -26.42 45.05 -7.90
C TRP A 64 -26.25 43.60 -8.31
N LEU A 65 -26.38 43.29 -9.61
CA LEU A 65 -26.19 41.95 -10.15
C LEU A 65 -24.76 41.46 -9.90
N TRP A 66 -23.78 42.34 -10.13
CA TRP A 66 -22.37 42.03 -9.93
C TRP A 66 -22.07 41.68 -8.47
N ARG A 67 -22.58 42.46 -7.51
CA ARG A 67 -22.42 42.17 -6.07
C ARG A 67 -23.11 40.88 -5.66
N ALA A 68 -24.31 40.62 -6.18
CA ALA A 68 -25.05 39.41 -5.86
C ALA A 68 -24.31 38.16 -6.36
N TYR A 69 -23.81 38.19 -7.59
CA TYR A 69 -23.05 37.08 -8.16
C TYR A 69 -21.70 36.89 -7.48
N GLY A 70 -20.98 37.97 -7.15
CA GLY A 70 -19.73 37.92 -6.40
C GLY A 70 -19.90 37.24 -5.04
N ARG A 71 -20.92 37.63 -4.26
CA ARG A 71 -21.24 36.97 -2.98
C ARG A 71 -21.54 35.49 -3.13
N ARG A 72 -22.23 35.09 -4.20
CA ARG A 72 -22.51 33.68 -4.47
C ARG A 72 -21.23 32.92 -4.80
N LEU A 73 -20.36 33.49 -5.64
CA LEU A 73 -19.06 32.89 -5.96
C LEU A 73 -18.16 32.75 -4.72
N GLU A 74 -18.19 33.70 -3.79
CA GLU A 74 -17.47 33.60 -2.51
C GLU A 74 -17.99 32.44 -1.67
N GLN A 75 -19.31 32.31 -1.55
CA GLN A 75 -19.95 31.20 -0.82
C GLN A 75 -19.62 29.84 -1.45
N ASP A 76 -19.77 29.73 -2.77
CA ASP A 76 -19.47 28.50 -3.53
C ASP A 76 -17.99 28.12 -3.38
N THR A 77 -17.08 29.11 -3.41
CA THR A 77 -15.65 28.89 -3.19
C THR A 77 -15.37 28.39 -1.78
N ALA A 78 -15.97 29.01 -0.75
CA ALA A 78 -15.79 28.59 0.64
C ALA A 78 -16.26 27.14 0.88
N VAL A 79 -17.40 26.76 0.29
CA VAL A 79 -17.93 25.39 0.34
C VAL A 79 -16.99 24.42 -0.38
N ALA A 80 -16.53 24.76 -1.58
CA ALA A 80 -15.61 23.93 -2.36
C ALA A 80 -14.26 23.73 -1.66
N GLU A 81 -13.72 24.77 -1.02
CA GLU A 81 -12.49 24.70 -0.24
C GLU A 81 -12.65 23.83 1.01
N ALA A 82 -13.81 23.91 1.69
CA ALA A 82 -14.11 23.01 2.81
C ALA A 82 -14.17 21.54 2.35
N ALA A 83 -14.77 21.28 1.18
CA ALA A 83 -14.79 19.94 0.59
C ALA A 83 -13.38 19.45 0.20
N LEU A 84 -12.54 20.33 -0.35
CA LEU A 84 -11.15 20.01 -0.68
C LEU A 84 -10.34 19.66 0.58
N ARG A 85 -10.49 20.42 1.67
CA ARG A 85 -9.85 20.11 2.96
C ARG A 85 -10.24 18.73 3.47
N ARG A 86 -11.54 18.40 3.45
CA ARG A 86 -12.03 17.06 3.83
C ARG A 86 -11.45 15.95 2.93
N ALA A 87 -11.35 16.18 1.63
CA ALA A 87 -10.73 15.23 0.71
C ALA A 87 -9.24 15.03 1.00
N ALA A 88 -8.52 16.09 1.39
CA ALA A 88 -7.11 16.01 1.76
C ALA A 88 -6.91 15.23 3.08
N GLU A 89 -7.76 15.47 4.07
CA GLU A 89 -7.80 14.70 5.33
C GLU A 89 -8.05 13.21 5.05
N GLU A 90 -8.99 12.89 4.14
CA GLU A 90 -9.28 11.52 3.75
C GLU A 90 -8.09 10.85 3.06
N VAL A 91 -7.39 11.55 2.16
CA VAL A 91 -6.15 11.05 1.55
C VAL A 91 -5.10 10.74 2.63
N SER A 92 -4.90 11.64 3.60
CA SER A 92 -3.96 11.43 4.71
C SER A 92 -4.33 10.18 5.51
N ARG A 93 -5.61 10.03 5.85
CA ARG A 93 -6.13 8.87 6.58
C ARG A 93 -5.89 7.57 5.80
N ARG A 94 -6.19 7.53 4.50
CA ARG A 94 -5.97 6.35 3.66
C ARG A 94 -4.50 6.01 3.48
N ARG A 95 -3.60 7.00 3.42
CA ARG A 95 -2.15 6.76 3.45
C ARG A 95 -1.73 6.05 4.73
N GLY A 96 -2.24 6.49 5.88
CA GLY A 96 -2.00 5.83 7.17
C GLY A 96 -2.45 4.36 7.16
N VAL A 97 -3.63 4.08 6.60
CA VAL A 97 -4.13 2.69 6.46
C VAL A 97 -3.22 1.84 5.58
N VAL A 98 -2.78 2.34 4.43
CA VAL A 98 -1.85 1.61 3.55
C VAL A 98 -0.55 1.27 4.29
N ILE A 99 0.03 2.23 5.00
CA ILE A 99 1.26 2.02 5.78
C ILE A 99 1.06 0.92 6.83
N ALA A 100 -0.05 0.97 7.58
CA ALA A 100 -0.38 -0.05 8.57
C ALA A 100 -0.50 -1.44 7.94
N ARG A 101 -1.26 -1.57 6.84
CA ARG A 101 -1.44 -2.86 6.15
C ARG A 101 -0.16 -3.41 5.53
N SER A 102 0.66 -2.55 4.92
CA SER A 102 1.97 -2.95 4.42
C SER A 102 2.88 -3.42 5.54
N THR A 103 2.83 -2.80 6.72
CA THR A 103 3.63 -3.22 7.89
C THR A 103 3.17 -4.59 8.40
N GLU A 104 1.86 -4.79 8.53
CA GLU A 104 1.27 -6.07 8.95
C GLU A 104 1.64 -7.22 8.01
N ARG A 105 1.58 -7.01 6.68
CA ARG A 105 2.01 -8.01 5.70
C ARG A 105 3.50 -8.31 5.84
N LYS A 106 4.36 -7.28 5.80
CA LYS A 106 5.83 -7.44 5.85
C LYS A 106 6.30 -8.17 7.11
N LEU A 107 5.64 -7.94 8.24
CA LEU A 107 5.93 -8.67 9.48
C LEU A 107 5.74 -10.18 9.31
N LEU A 108 4.64 -10.58 8.65
CA LEU A 108 4.31 -11.99 8.44
C LEU A 108 5.19 -12.64 7.37
N GLU A 109 5.57 -11.91 6.33
CA GLU A 109 6.56 -12.35 5.35
C GLU A 109 7.93 -12.60 5.99
N LYS A 110 8.36 -11.70 6.87
CA LYS A 110 9.61 -11.86 7.62
C LYS A 110 9.55 -13.10 8.52
N LEU A 111 8.41 -13.38 9.13
CA LEU A 111 8.20 -14.60 9.92
C LEU A 111 8.29 -15.86 9.04
N LYS A 112 7.60 -15.87 7.88
CA LYS A 112 7.66 -16.97 6.90
C LYS A 112 9.09 -17.25 6.45
N SER A 113 9.83 -16.20 6.07
CA SER A 113 11.23 -16.29 5.65
C SER A 113 12.12 -16.91 6.74
N LYS A 114 12.00 -16.44 7.99
CA LYS A 114 12.75 -17.00 9.12
C LYS A 114 12.45 -18.49 9.35
N GLN A 115 11.17 -18.88 9.27
CA GLN A 115 10.78 -20.28 9.43
C GLN A 115 11.30 -21.17 8.29
N ALA A 116 11.28 -20.65 7.05
CA ALA A 116 11.82 -21.36 5.90
C ALA A 116 13.33 -21.61 6.04
N VAL A 117 14.10 -20.61 6.47
CA VAL A 117 15.54 -20.74 6.74
C VAL A 117 15.80 -21.77 7.83
N ARG A 118 15.03 -21.73 8.93
CA ARG A 118 15.17 -22.71 10.01
C ARG A 118 14.86 -24.14 9.53
N TYR A 119 13.77 -24.31 8.78
CA TYR A 119 13.40 -25.61 8.19
C TYR A 119 14.51 -26.15 7.28
N ALA A 120 15.06 -25.31 6.39
CA ALA A 120 16.15 -25.72 5.50
C ALA A 120 17.40 -26.17 6.28
N ARG A 121 17.76 -25.44 7.34
CA ARG A 121 18.87 -25.82 8.23
C ARG A 121 18.61 -27.16 8.92
N GLU A 122 17.41 -27.38 9.43
CA GLU A 122 17.04 -28.64 10.09
C GLU A 122 17.05 -29.83 9.13
N GLN A 123 16.61 -29.64 7.87
CA GLN A 123 16.70 -30.70 6.86
C GLN A 123 18.15 -31.03 6.53
N GLY A 124 19.00 -30.02 6.30
CA GLY A 124 20.42 -30.26 6.02
C GLY A 124 21.15 -30.98 7.17
N LEU A 125 20.82 -30.66 8.42
CA LEU A 125 21.37 -31.39 9.58
C LEU A 125 20.89 -32.85 9.65
N LYS A 126 19.65 -33.13 9.25
CA LYS A 126 19.12 -34.51 9.20
C LYS A 126 19.77 -35.31 8.07
N GLU A 127 19.89 -34.71 6.89
CA GLU A 127 20.56 -35.33 5.74
C GLU A 127 22.02 -35.65 6.08
N GLN A 128 22.76 -34.72 6.69
CA GLN A 128 24.13 -34.95 7.13
C GLN A 128 24.24 -36.13 8.11
N LYS A 129 23.38 -36.18 9.15
CA LYS A 129 23.35 -37.32 10.09
C LYS A 129 23.08 -38.64 9.39
N GLN A 130 22.11 -38.68 8.47
CA GLN A 130 21.80 -39.89 7.71
C GLN A 130 22.98 -40.34 6.85
N HIS A 131 23.69 -39.40 6.23
CA HIS A 131 24.89 -39.70 5.44
C HIS A 131 26.03 -40.25 6.31
N ASP A 132 26.26 -39.66 7.49
CA ASP A 132 27.28 -40.13 8.43
C ASP A 132 26.95 -41.55 8.94
N GLU A 133 25.70 -41.81 9.33
CA GLU A 133 25.23 -43.13 9.75
C GLU A 133 25.39 -44.19 8.63
N MET A 134 25.03 -43.84 7.39
CA MET A 134 25.23 -44.73 6.23
C MET A 134 26.71 -44.97 5.91
N ALA A 135 27.59 -44.01 6.17
CA ALA A 135 29.03 -44.17 5.97
C ALA A 135 29.63 -45.13 7.01
N VAL A 136 29.22 -45.02 8.28
CA VAL A 136 29.62 -45.93 9.36
C VAL A 136 29.17 -47.37 9.05
N ILE A 137 27.90 -47.59 8.72
CA ILE A 137 27.37 -48.93 8.39
C ILE A 137 28.15 -49.57 7.22
N ARG A 138 28.49 -48.78 6.19
CA ARG A 138 29.24 -49.28 5.02
C ARG A 138 30.70 -49.60 5.36
N HIS A 139 31.31 -48.82 6.24
CA HIS A 139 32.67 -49.08 6.71
C HIS A 139 32.74 -50.31 7.63
N GLU A 140 31.73 -50.51 8.48
CA GLU A 140 31.62 -51.69 9.35
C GLU A 140 31.32 -52.97 8.55
N GLY A 141 30.40 -52.92 7.58
CA GLY A 141 30.10 -54.05 6.69
C GLY A 141 31.24 -54.43 5.74
N GLY A 142 32.10 -53.48 5.36
CA GLY A 142 33.33 -53.76 4.59
C GLY A 142 34.47 -54.36 5.42
N HIS A 143 34.39 -54.29 6.76
CA HIS A 143 35.41 -54.83 7.65
C HIS A 143 35.17 -56.31 8.03
N GLU A 144 33.98 -56.83 7.76
CA GLU A 144 33.63 -58.25 7.96
C GLU A 144 33.99 -59.12 6.74
N ASP A 145 34.07 -58.56 5.53
CA ASP A 145 34.42 -59.29 4.29
C ASP A 145 35.94 -59.43 4.04
N GLY A 146 36.78 -58.88 4.93
CA GLY A 146 38.24 -58.93 4.86
C GLY A 146 38.91 -59.92 5.81
N ARG A 147 38.15 -60.72 6.56
CA ARG A 147 38.67 -61.62 7.61
C ARG A 147 38.58 -63.12 7.29
N ASP A 148 38.36 -63.51 6.02
CA ASP A 148 38.33 -64.92 5.64
C ASP A 148 39.09 -65.24 4.32
N VAL A 149 40.33 -64.76 4.18
CA VAL A 149 41.30 -65.36 3.24
C VAL A 149 42.69 -65.36 3.87
N ARG A 150 42.87 -66.21 4.87
CA ARG A 150 44.16 -66.76 5.31
C ARG A 150 43.85 -67.80 6.37
N LEU A 151 43.90 -69.08 5.98
CA LEU A 151 44.37 -70.24 6.74
C LEU A 151 43.90 -71.51 6.00
N GLY A 152 44.85 -72.29 5.47
CA GLY A 152 44.60 -73.61 4.89
C GLY A 152 45.22 -73.80 3.52
#